data_AF-A0A1H7SCH3-F1
#
_entry.id   AF-A0A1H7SCH3-F1
#
_cell.length_a   1.000
_cell.length_b   1.000
_cell.length_c   1.000
_cell.angle_alpha   90.00
_cell.angle_beta   90.00
_cell.angle_gamma   90.00
#
_symmetry.space_group_name_H-M   'P 1'
#
loop_
_entity.id
_entity.type
_entity.pdbx_description
1 polymer ?
#
loop_
_entity_poly.entity_id
_entity_poly.type
_entity_poly.pdbx_seq_one_letter_code
_entity_poly.pdbx_strand_id
1 'polypeptide(L)' 'MPKSGPKQARVEPIREAEDPNLPVVGWNVIDETDPQNEIAVSEHETEAEAIRAAEEYEQHEE' A
#
# COMPACT_ATOMS: atom_id res chain seq x y z
N MET A 1 -7.69 -21.92 11.85
CA MET A 1 -8.40 -21.07 10.86
C MET A 1 -7.32 -20.51 9.97
N PRO A 2 -7.34 -20.72 8.64
CA PRO A 2 -6.38 -20.02 7.79
C PRO A 2 -6.68 -18.53 7.97
N LYS A 3 -5.73 -17.81 8.56
CA LYS A 3 -5.77 -16.36 8.68
C LYS A 3 -5.19 -15.79 7.38
N SER A 4 -6.05 -15.42 6.45
CA SER A 4 -5.83 -14.39 5.43
C SER A 4 -6.94 -14.55 4.41
N GLY A 5 -7.65 -13.46 4.10
CA GLY A 5 -8.45 -13.38 2.89
C GLY A 5 -7.54 -13.37 1.65
N PRO A 6 -8.09 -13.07 0.46
CA PRO A 6 -7.24 -12.78 -0.69
C PRO A 6 -6.25 -11.66 -0.33
N LYS A 7 -5.06 -11.65 -0.93
CA LYS A 7 -4.12 -10.54 -0.77
C LYS A 7 -4.82 -9.21 -1.06
N GLN A 8 -4.69 -8.25 -0.16
CA GLN A 8 -5.23 -6.90 -0.31
C GLN A 8 -4.13 -5.87 -0.05
N ALA A 9 -4.05 -4.86 -0.92
CA ALA A 9 -3.09 -3.78 -0.77
C ALA A 9 -3.74 -2.41 -0.97
N ARG A 10 -3.37 -1.47 -0.11
CA ARG A 10 -3.79 -0.07 -0.17
C ARG A 10 -2.62 0.83 -0.53
N VAL A 11 -2.91 1.86 -1.33
CA VAL A 11 -1.95 2.92 -1.63
C VAL A 11 -2.17 4.07 -0.65
N GLU A 12 -1.11 4.48 0.07
CA GLU A 12 -1.12 5.62 0.97
C GLU A 12 -0.10 6.69 0.57
N PRO A 13 -0.49 7.98 0.55
CA PRO A 13 0.44 9.07 0.28
C PRO A 13 1.40 9.32 1.44
N ILE A 14 2.69 9.47 1.13
CA ILE A 14 3.75 9.86 2.05
C ILE A 14 3.85 11.38 2.07
N ARG A 15 3.89 11.94 3.28
CA ARG A 15 4.10 13.37 3.53
C ARG A 15 5.19 13.52 4.58
N GLU A 16 5.93 14.62 4.52
CA GLU A 16 7.00 14.91 5.49
C GLU A 16 6.49 15.09 6.93
N ALA A 17 5.19 15.36 7.09
CA ALA A 17 4.49 15.37 8.37
C ALA A 17 3.04 14.90 8.19
N GLU A 18 2.35 14.59 9.29
CA GLU A 18 0.93 14.19 9.34
C GLU A 18 -0.05 15.34 9.02
N ASP A 19 0.35 16.30 8.18
CA ASP A 19 -0.50 17.42 7.74
C ASP A 19 -1.05 17.12 6.33
N PRO A 20 -2.38 16.98 6.16
CA PRO A 20 -3.00 16.66 4.87
C PRO A 20 -2.85 17.78 3.83
N ASN A 21 -2.48 19.00 4.24
CA ASN A 21 -2.25 20.13 3.33
C ASN A 21 -0.84 20.13 2.73
N LEU A 22 0.09 19.31 3.24
CA LEU A 22 1.42 19.21 2.69
C LEU A 22 1.43 18.44 1.37
N PRO A 23 2.36 18.78 0.46
CA PRO A 23 2.53 18.05 -0.79
C PRO A 23 2.88 16.58 -0.50
N VAL A 24 2.39 15.70 -1.36
CA VAL A 24 2.75 14.29 -1.35
C VAL A 24 4.18 14.17 -1.90
N VAL A 25 5.07 13.54 -1.13
CA VAL A 25 6.48 13.34 -1.50
C VAL A 25 6.76 11.92 -2.01
N GLY A 26 5.79 11.01 -1.87
CA GLY A 26 5.87 9.64 -2.34
C GLY A 26 4.59 8.86 -2.02
N TRP A 27 4.56 7.59 -2.35
CA TRP A 27 3.40 6.71 -2.19
C TRP A 27 3.83 5.34 -1.69
N ASN A 28 3.25 4.91 -0.57
CA ASN A 28 3.43 3.57 -0.03
C ASN A 28 2.35 2.62 -0.55
N VAL A 29 2.75 1.39 -0.84
CA VAL A 29 1.84 0.25 -0.95
C VAL A 29 1.87 -0.49 0.37
N ILE A 30 0.72 -0.62 1.01
CA ILE A 30 0.55 -1.25 2.31
C ILE A 30 -0.22 -2.55 2.12
N ASP A 31 0.35 -3.65 2.58
CA ASP A 31 -0.37 -4.92 2.68
C ASP A 31 -1.35 -4.83 3.85
N GLU A 32 -2.64 -4.97 3.55
CA GLU A 32 -3.74 -4.97 4.52
C GLU A 32 -4.43 -6.34 4.62
N THR A 33 -3.82 -7.39 4.07
CA THR A 33 -4.34 -8.76 4.09
C THR A 33 -4.64 -9.25 5.51
N ASP A 34 -3.81 -8.85 6.49
CA ASP A 34 -4.14 -8.92 7.92
C ASP A 34 -4.36 -7.50 8.47
N PRO A 35 -5.59 -7.11 8.82
CA PRO A 35 -5.89 -5.78 9.35
C PRO A 35 -5.26 -5.54 10.74
N GLN A 36 -4.73 -6.57 11.41
CA GLN A 36 -3.96 -6.42 12.66
C GLN A 36 -2.47 -6.20 12.41
N ASN A 37 -2.01 -6.34 11.17
CA ASN A 37 -0.60 -6.29 10.79
C ASN A 37 -0.43 -5.65 9.40
N GLU A 38 -0.90 -4.41 9.27
CA GLU A 38 -0.65 -3.58 8.09
C GLU A 38 0.85 -3.24 7.99
N ILE A 39 1.47 -3.54 6.85
CA ILE A 39 2.89 -3.26 6.61
C ILE A 39 3.11 -2.60 5.26
N ALA A 40 3.98 -1.59 5.19
CA ALA A 40 4.43 -1.04 3.92
C ALA A 40 5.32 -2.07 3.20
N VAL A 41 4.90 -2.50 2.02
CA VAL A 41 5.62 -3.50 1.20
C VAL A 41 6.45 -2.86 0.09
N SER A 42 6.11 -1.65 -0.35
CA SER A 42 6.91 -0.87 -1.30
C SER A 42 6.60 0.63 -1.23
N GLU A 43 7.54 1.44 -1.71
CA GLU A 43 7.44 2.90 -1.81
C GLU A 43 7.76 3.32 -3.26
N HIS A 44 7.00 4.30 -3.78
CA HIS A 44 7.11 4.80 -5.16
C HIS A 44 7.03 6.32 -5.21
N GLU A 45 7.64 6.93 -6.23
CA GLU A 45 7.60 8.38 -6.42
C GLU A 45 6.24 8.86 -6.95
N THR A 46 5.55 8.03 -7.73
CA THR A 46 4.27 8.38 -8.35
C THR A 46 3.10 7.49 -7.90
N GLU A 47 1.91 8.08 -7.84
CA GLU A 47 0.68 7.36 -7.48
C GLU A 47 0.40 6.21 -8.45
N ALA A 48 0.63 6.43 -9.75
CA ALA A 48 0.39 5.43 -10.78
C ALA A 48 1.35 4.23 -10.70
N GLU A 49 2.55 4.40 -10.16
CA GLU A 49 3.47 3.28 -9.87
C GLU A 49 3.00 2.50 -8.64
N ALA A 50 2.62 3.20 -7.57
CA ALA A 50 2.10 2.55 -6.37
C ALA A 50 0.80 1.78 -6.65
N ILE A 51 -0.13 2.33 -7.45
CA ILE A 51 -1.37 1.63 -7.84
C ILE A 51 -1.05 0.35 -8.60
N ARG A 52 -0.17 0.42 -9.61
CA ARG A 52 0.22 -0.78 -10.38
C ARG A 52 0.86 -1.84 -9.48
N ALA A 53 1.75 -1.44 -8.58
CA ALA A 53 2.38 -2.35 -7.64
C ALA A 53 1.36 -2.97 -6.66
N ALA A 54 0.35 -2.22 -6.21
CA ALA A 54 -0.75 -2.74 -5.39
C ALA A 54 -1.58 -3.76 -6.17
N GLU A 55 -1.98 -3.45 -7.40
CA GLU A 55 -2.73 -4.36 -8.28
C GLU A 55 -1.94 -5.65 -8.57
N GLU A 56 -0.63 -5.55 -8.79
CA GLU A 56 0.25 -6.72 -8.98
C GLU A 56 0.36 -7.55 -7.70
N TYR A 57 0.44 -6.91 -6.53
CA TYR A 57 0.49 -7.58 -5.24
C TYR A 57 -0.76 -8.44 -4.99
N GLU A 58 -1.94 -7.87 -5.27
CA GLU A 58 -3.23 -8.56 -5.13
C GLU A 58 -3.41 -9.70 -6.15
N GLN A 59 -2.87 -9.54 -7.36
CA GLN A 59 -2.94 -10.55 -8.42
C GLN A 59 -1.99 -11.74 -8.20
N HIS A 60 -0.99 -11.61 -7.34
CA HIS A 60 -0.06 -12.69 -6.98
C HIS A 60 -0.71 -13.74 -6.03
N GLU A 61 -1.90 -14.23 -6.38
CA GLU A 61 -2.50 -15.46 -5.87
C GLU A 61 -2.17 -16.59 -6.87
N GLU A 62 -1.12 -17.37 -6.61
CA GLU A 62 -0.83 -18.63 -7.32
C GLU A 62 -0.88 -19.81 -6.33
#